data_AF-A0AAW9PPB6-F1
#
_entry.id   AF-A0AAW9PPB6-F1
#
_cell.length_a   1.000
_cell.length_b   1.000
_cell.length_c   1.000
_cell.angle_alpha   90.00
_cell.angle_beta   90.00
_cell.angle_gamma   90.00
#
_symmetry.space_group_name_H-M   'P 1'
#
loop_
_entity.id
_entity.type
_entity.pdbx_description
1 polymer ?
#
loop_
_entity_poly.entity_id
_entity_poly.type
_entity_poly.pdbx_seq_one_letter_code
_entity_poly.pdbx_strand_id
1 'polypeptide(L)' 'MNYSGHEALRRDMAGLANNLCDLKTTLKVLEETYHYRHDGLAERLAGISLRRLSVLMDEAFNIALMLDESFLD' A
#
# COMPACT_ATOMS: atom_id res chain seq x y z
N MET A 1 -25.39 12.31 0.53
CA MET A 1 -24.30 11.91 -0.36
C MET A 1 -23.89 13.11 -1.19
N ASN A 2 -22.79 13.78 -0.82
CA ASN A 2 -22.29 14.98 -1.52
C ASN A 2 -21.80 14.71 -2.95
N TYR A 3 -21.78 13.43 -3.36
CA TYR A 3 -21.21 12.97 -4.63
C TYR A 3 -22.20 12.22 -5.53
N SER A 4 -23.49 12.59 -5.50
CA SER A 4 -24.49 12.04 -6.42
C SER A 4 -24.05 12.30 -7.88
N GLY A 5 -23.95 11.24 -8.70
CA GLY A 5 -23.48 11.32 -10.09
C GLY A 5 -21.99 10.97 -10.30
N HIS A 6 -21.21 10.78 -9.23
CA HIS A 6 -19.79 10.42 -9.30
C HIS A 6 -19.49 8.96 -8.99
N GLU A 7 -20.41 8.03 -9.33
CA GLU A 7 -20.26 6.60 -8.97
C GLU A 7 -18.99 5.95 -9.54
N ALA A 8 -18.60 6.33 -10.76
CA ALA A 8 -17.37 5.86 -11.38
C ALA A 8 -16.14 6.30 -10.57
N LEU A 9 -16.08 7.58 -10.18
CA LEU A 9 -14.99 8.12 -9.35
C LEU A 9 -14.90 7.38 -8.01
N ARG A 10 -16.03 7.15 -7.33
CA ARG A 10 -16.05 6.40 -6.07
C ARG A 10 -15.53 4.97 -6.25
N ARG A 11 -15.91 4.31 -7.34
CA ARG A 11 -15.42 2.96 -7.67
C ARG A 11 -13.91 2.96 -7.92
N ASP A 12 -13.40 3.96 -8.62
CA ASP A 12 -11.98 4.09 -8.91
C ASP A 12 -11.17 4.34 -7.63
N MET A 13 -11.67 5.15 -6.70
CA MET A 13 -11.01 5.41 -5.41
C MET A 13 -10.98 4.16 -4.53
N ALA A 14 -12.11 3.46 -4.41
CA ALA A 14 -12.17 2.18 -3.69
C ALA A 14 -11.26 1.13 -4.33
N GLY A 15 -11.19 1.08 -5.67
CA GLY A 15 -10.29 0.20 -6.41
C GLY A 15 -8.82 0.51 -6.13
N LEU A 16 -8.45 1.79 -6.10
CA LEU A 16 -7.10 2.22 -5.74
C LEU A 16 -6.72 1.82 -4.31
N ALA A 17 -7.60 2.08 -3.33
CA ALA A 17 -7.36 1.73 -1.93
C ALA A 17 -7.16 0.22 -1.74
N ASN A 18 -7.98 -0.60 -2.42
CA ASN A 18 -7.84 -2.06 -2.40
C ASN A 18 -6.50 -2.52 -3.00
N ASN A 19 -6.12 -2.00 -4.18
CA ASN A 19 -4.85 -2.36 -4.81
C ASN A 19 -3.63 -2.00 -3.94
N LEU A 20 -3.69 -0.86 -3.24
CA LEU A 20 -2.63 -0.46 -2.31
C LEU A 20 -2.59 -1.35 -1.06
N CYS A 21 -3.74 -1.84 -0.58
CA CYS A 21 -3.83 -2.82 0.50
C CYS A 21 -3.16 -4.15 0.12
N ASP A 22 -3.44 -4.65 -1.09
CA ASP A 22 -2.85 -5.88 -1.62
C ASP A 22 -1.33 -5.74 -1.81
N LEU A 23 -0.87 -4.59 -2.32
CA LEU A 23 0.55 -4.30 -2.47
C LEU A 23 1.25 -4.22 -1.11
N LYS A 24 0.64 -3.57 -0.11
CA LYS A 24 1.17 -3.51 1.25
C LYS A 24 1.29 -4.91 1.87
N THR A 25 0.29 -5.77 1.63
CA THR A 25 0.33 -7.17 2.08
C THR A 25 1.47 -7.93 1.42
N THR A 26 1.67 -7.75 0.12
CA THR A 26 2.77 -8.36 -0.64
C THR A 26 4.13 -7.92 -0.11
N LEU A 27 4.32 -6.61 0.13
CA LEU A 27 5.56 -6.08 0.70
C LEU A 27 5.85 -6.66 2.07
N LYS A 28 4.84 -6.77 2.94
CA LYS A 28 5.00 -7.36 4.26
C LYS A 28 5.47 -8.82 4.21
N VAL A 29 4.86 -9.63 3.35
CA VAL A 29 5.27 -11.03 3.14
C VAL A 29 6.73 -11.12 2.64
N LEU A 30 7.10 -10.24 1.70
CA LEU A 30 8.47 -10.21 1.19
C LEU A 30 9.48 -9.74 2.24
N GLU A 31 9.14 -8.77 3.09
CA GLU A 31 9.99 -8.35 4.21
C GLU A 31 10.21 -9.45 5.24
N GLU A 32 9.16 -10.19 5.57
CA GLU A 32 9.24 -11.34 6.47
C GLU A 32 10.11 -12.46 5.87
N THR A 33 10.03 -12.66 4.55
CA THR A 33 10.81 -13.67 3.81
C THR A 33 12.29 -13.28 3.69
N TYR A 34 12.57 -12.03 3.28
CA TYR A 34 13.90 -11.51 3.00
C TYR A 34 14.36 -10.53 4.09
N HIS A 35 14.39 -11.02 5.33
CA HIS A 35 14.76 -10.21 6.49
C HIS A 35 16.18 -9.62 6.35
N TYR A 36 16.39 -8.38 6.81
CA TYR A 36 17.69 -7.68 6.76
C TYR A 36 18.84 -8.39 7.50
N ARG A 37 18.52 -9.42 8.28
CA ARG A 37 19.46 -10.24 9.06
C ARG A 37 19.95 -11.46 8.29
N HIS A 38 19.51 -11.68 7.06
CA HIS A 38 20.08 -12.71 6.20
C HIS A 38 21.58 -12.49 6.00
N ASP A 39 22.32 -13.61 5.99
CA ASP A 39 23.78 -13.62 5.83
C ASP A 39 24.20 -13.34 4.38
N GLY A 40 23.29 -13.57 3.42
CA GLY A 40 23.50 -13.27 2.01
C GLY A 40 23.36 -11.78 1.69
N LEU A 41 24.33 -11.26 0.92
CA LEU A 41 24.36 -9.85 0.52
C LEU A 41 23.13 -9.45 -0.31
N ALA A 42 22.67 -10.33 -1.20
CA ALA A 42 21.52 -10.08 -2.07
C ALA A 42 20.21 -9.98 -1.27
N GLU A 43 20.00 -10.91 -0.34
CA GLU A 43 18.85 -10.97 0.55
C GLU A 43 18.83 -9.79 1.51
N ARG A 44 19.99 -9.39 2.06
CA ARG A 44 20.09 -8.18 2.88
C ARG A 44 19.75 -6.92 2.09
N LEU A 45 20.25 -6.79 0.86
CA LEU A 45 19.93 -5.64 -0.01
C LEU A 45 18.42 -5.60 -0.35
N ALA A 46 17.83 -6.76 -0.65
CA ALA A 46 16.40 -6.89 -0.87
C ALA A 46 15.61 -6.46 0.38
N GLY A 47 15.96 -6.97 1.57
CA GLY A 47 15.31 -6.62 2.82
C GLY A 47 15.38 -5.14 3.19
N ILE A 48 16.53 -4.48 2.95
CA ILE A 48 16.66 -3.02 3.17
C ILE A 48 15.78 -2.24 2.20
N SER A 49 15.75 -2.66 0.93
CA SER A 49 14.95 -2.00 -0.11
C SER A 49 13.45 -2.17 0.15
N LEU A 50 13.02 -3.38 0.50
CA LEU A 50 11.64 -3.70 0.86
C LEU A 50 11.18 -2.86 2.06
N ARG A 51 12.00 -2.80 3.12
CA ARG A 51 11.72 -1.96 4.30
C ARG A 51 11.49 -0.49 3.95
N ARG A 52 12.30 0.05 3.03
CA ARG A 52 12.12 1.44 2.56
C ARG A 52 10.83 1.61 1.76
N LEU A 53 10.51 0.64 0.89
CA LEU A 53 9.28 0.66 0.13
C LEU A 53 8.04 0.59 1.04
N SER A 54 8.03 -0.26 2.06
CA SER A 54 6.91 -0.40 3.00
C SER A 54 6.62 0.90 3.76
N VAL A 55 7.65 1.61 4.21
CA VAL A 55 7.47 2.93 4.87
C VAL A 55 6.80 3.95 3.92
N LEU A 56 7.25 4.04 2.67
CA LEU A 56 6.63 4.94 1.68
C LEU A 56 5.20 4.49 1.32
N MET A 57 4.97 3.19 1.29
CA MET A 57 3.66 2.62 1.01
C MET A 57 2.66 2.85 2.13
N ASP A 58 3.09 2.91 3.39
CA ASP A 58 2.22 3.28 4.51
C ASP A 58 1.68 4.71 4.34
N GLU A 59 2.51 5.65 3.92
CA GLU A 59 2.09 7.02 3.64
C GLU A 59 1.11 7.09 2.46
N ALA A 60 1.45 6.42 1.34
CA ALA A 60 0.58 6.35 0.16
C ALA A 60 -0.77 5.69 0.47
N PHE A 61 -0.77 4.62 1.26
CA PHE A 61 -1.97 3.91 1.69
C PHE A 61 -2.86 4.81 2.56
N ASN A 62 -2.28 5.54 3.52
CA ASN A 62 -3.05 6.48 4.35
C ASN A 62 -3.72 7.58 3.52
N ILE A 63 -3.01 8.13 2.52
CA ILE A 63 -3.58 9.14 1.61
C ILE A 63 -4.75 8.55 0.82
N ALA A 64 -4.59 7.35 0.27
CA ALA A 64 -5.65 6.70 -0.49
C ALA A 64 -6.87 6.34 0.39
N LEU A 65 -6.64 5.93 1.64
CA LEU A 65 -7.71 5.64 2.59
C LEU A 65 -8.49 6.89 2.97
N MET A 66 -7.81 8.00 3.29
CA MET A 66 -8.48 9.29 3.54
C MET A 66 -9.27 9.77 2.32
N LEU A 67 -8.74 9.54 1.11
CA LEU A 67 -9.41 9.87 -0.13
C LEU A 67 -10.68 9.02 -0.31
N ASP A 68 -10.60 7.70 -0.12
CA ASP A 68 -11.76 6.80 -0.21
C ASP A 68 -12.84 7.15 0.82
N GLU A 69 -12.46 7.39 2.08
CA GLU A 69 -13.36 7.84 3.15
C GLU A 69 -14.09 9.13 2.78
N SER A 70 -13.40 10.10 2.17
CA SER A 70 -14.00 11.37 1.76
C SER A 70 -15.13 11.24 0.73
N PHE A 71 -15.22 10.10 0.05
CA PHE A 71 -16.24 9.76 -0.94
C PHE A 71 -17.33 8.81 -0.44
N LEU A 72 -17.19 8.29 0.79
CA LEU A 72 -18.18 7.47 1.49
C LEU A 72 -19.22 8.31 2.26
N ASP A 73 -18.89 9.57 2.59
CA ASP A 73 -19.79 10.61 3.19
C ASP A 73 -20.74 11.30 2.15
#